data_AF-A0A090QYJ8-F1
#
_entry.id   AF-A0A090QYJ8-F1
#
_cell.length_a   1.000
_cell.length_b   1.000
_cell.length_c   1.000
_cell.angle_alpha   90.00
_cell.angle_beta   90.00
_cell.angle_gamma   90.00
#
_symmetry.space_group_name_H-M   'P 1'
#
loop_
_entity.id
_entity.type
_entity.pdbx_description
1 polymer ?
#
loop_
_entity_poly.entity_id
_entity_poly.type
_entity_poly.pdbx_seq_one_letter_code
_entity_poly.pdbx_strand_id
1 'polypeptide(L)' 'MGGAAILARQLGHKVTGCDANVYPPMSTLLESQGIEIIQGYDPSQLDPAPDLVVVGNAMSVVTRVWNMC' A
#
# COMPACT_ATOMS: atom_id res chain seq x y z
N MET A 1 8.07 -3.14 -3.41
CA MET A 1 6.82 -2.42 -3.75
C MET A 1 6.96 -0.90 -3.64
N GLY A 2 7.64 -0.34 -2.63
CA GLY A 2 7.64 1.12 -2.45
C GLY A 2 8.19 1.97 -3.62
N GLY A 3 9.09 1.46 -4.46
CA GLY A 3 9.51 2.19 -5.67
C GLY A 3 8.36 2.49 -6.65
N ALA A 4 7.43 1.55 -6.83
CA ALA A 4 6.25 1.75 -7.67
C ALA A 4 5.28 2.77 -7.04
N ALA A 5 5.14 2.74 -5.71
CA ALA A 5 4.33 3.71 -4.97
C ALA A 5 4.85 5.14 -5.14
N ILE A 6 6.17 5.34 -5.11
CA ILE A 6 6.81 6.65 -5.34
C ILE A 6 6.55 7.14 -6.77
N LEU A 7 6.69 6.28 -7.77
CA LEU A 7 6.40 6.65 -9.16
C LEU A 7 4.94 7.04 -9.35
N ALA A 8 3.99 6.26 -8.83
CA ALA A 8 2.57 6.59 -8.88
C ALA A 8 2.28 7.94 -8.20
N ARG A 9 2.96 8.23 -7.08
CA ARG A 9 2.86 9.52 -6.40
C ARG A 9 3.40 10.68 -7.23
N GLN A 10 4.54 10.48 -7.89
CA GLN A 10 5.14 11.47 -8.80
C GLN A 10 4.29 11.73 -10.05
N LEU A 11 3.53 10.74 -10.51
CA LEU A 11 2.55 10.86 -11.58
C LEU A 11 1.27 11.62 -11.15
N GLY A 12 1.17 12.00 -9.88
CA GLY A 12 0.05 12.79 -9.33
C GLY A 12 -1.07 11.95 -8.74
N HIS A 13 -0.91 10.63 -8.64
CA HIS A 13 -1.91 9.78 -7.99
C HIS A 13 -1.88 9.93 -6.47
N LYS A 14 -3.04 9.76 -5.82
CA LYS A 14 -3.11 9.51 -4.39
C LYS A 14 -2.70 8.07 -4.15
N VAL A 15 -1.65 7.87 -3.35
CA VAL A 15 -1.12 6.53 -3.05
C VAL A 15 -1.18 6.34 -1.55
N THR A 16 -1.83 5.25 -1.14
CA THR A 16 -1.84 4.72 0.22
C THR A 16 -1.37 3.27 0.17
N GLY A 17 -0.87 2.75 1.28
CA GLY A 17 -0.36 1.39 1.33
C GLY A 17 -0.50 0.76 2.71
N CYS A 18 -0.37 -0.57 2.72
CA CYS A 18 -0.35 -1.35 3.93
C CYS A 18 0.66 -2.50 3.81
N ASP A 19 1.34 -2.80 4.91
CA ASP A 19 2.28 -3.91 4.99
C ASP A 19 2.31 -4.47 6.42
N ALA A 20 2.55 -5.76 6.56
CA ALA A 20 2.72 -6.40 7.87
C ALA A 20 3.89 -5.80 8.66
N ASN A 21 4.97 -5.44 7.96
CA ASN A 21 6.18 -4.89 8.56
C ASN A 21 6.48 -3.51 7.95
N VAL A 22 6.16 -2.47 8.70
CA VAL A 22 6.51 -1.08 8.38
C VAL A 22 7.72 -0.68 9.20
N TYR A 23 8.86 -0.48 8.55
CA TYR A 23 10.10 -0.15 9.24
C TYR A 23 11.06 0.72 8.39
N PRO A 24 11.94 1.51 9.04
CA PRO A 24 12.98 2.27 8.36
C PRO A 24 14.00 1.38 7.65
N PRO A 25 14.62 1.83 6.53
CA PRO A 25 14.52 3.16 5.95
C PRO A 25 13.34 3.34 4.99
N MET A 26 12.60 2.27 4.67
CA MET A 26 11.60 2.29 3.61
C MET A 26 10.33 3.06 4.02
N SER A 27 9.88 2.91 5.27
CA SER A 27 8.72 3.66 5.79
C SER A 27 8.97 5.17 5.73
N THR A 28 10.11 5.61 6.26
CA THR A 28 10.51 7.03 6.27
C THR A 28 10.67 7.59 4.86
N LEU A 29 11.18 6.79 3.91
CA LEU A 29 11.27 7.21 2.51
C LEU A 29 9.88 7.49 1.94
N LEU A 30 8.92 6.59 2.17
CA LEU A 30 7.57 6.73 1.63
C LEU A 30 6.79 7.87 2.30
N GLU A 31 6.94 8.02 3.63
CA GLU A 31 6.41 9.16 4.39
C GLU A 31 6.97 10.49 3.86
N SER A 32 8.27 10.55 3.52
CA SER A 32 8.89 11.77 2.96
C SER A 32 8.31 12.16 1.59
N GLN A 33 7.75 11.20 0.85
CA GLN A 33 7.05 11.42 -0.42
C GLN A 33 5.54 11.68 -0.21
N GLY A 34 5.10 11.80 1.05
CA GLY A 34 3.70 12.01 1.42
C GLY A 34 2.82 10.82 1.07
N ILE A 35 3.36 9.60 1.16
CA ILE A 35 2.64 8.33 0.99
C ILE A 35 2.37 7.78 2.39
N GLU A 36 1.10 7.59 2.71
CA GLU A 36 0.66 7.03 3.98
C GLU A 36 0.78 5.50 3.95
N ILE A 37 1.46 4.94 4.93
CA ILE A 37 1.58 3.49 5.12
C ILE A 37 1.03 3.13 6.48
N ILE A 38 0.11 2.20 6.47
CA ILE A 38 -0.52 1.66 7.67
C ILE A 38 0.06 0.27 7.92
N GLN A 39 0.37 -0.04 9.17
CA GLN A 39 0.86 -1.36 9.54
C GLN A 39 -0.28 -2.36 9.67
N GLY A 40 -0.08 -3.56 9.13
CA GLY A 40 -1.05 -4.64 9.12
C GLY A 40 -1.96 -4.60 7.88
N TYR A 41 -2.91 -5.53 7.85
CA TYR A 41 -3.92 -5.63 6.79
C TYR A 41 -5.31 -5.60 7.41
N ASP A 42 -6.04 -4.51 7.19
CA ASP A 42 -7.40 -4.28 7.66
C ASP A 42 -8.31 -3.91 6.47
N PRO A 43 -9.49 -4.52 6.32
CA PRO A 43 -10.42 -4.21 5.24
C PRO A 43 -10.87 -2.75 5.17
N SER A 44 -10.91 -2.04 6.31
CA SER A 44 -11.26 -0.62 6.36
C SER A 44 -10.29 0.27 5.58
N GLN A 45 -9.08 -0.21 5.30
CA GLN A 45 -8.08 0.52 4.53
C GLN A 45 -8.42 0.62 3.03
N LEU A 46 -9.43 -0.13 2.59
CA LEU A 46 -9.96 -0.12 1.25
C LEU A 46 -11.28 0.67 1.17
N ASP A 47 -11.62 1.40 2.24
CA ASP A 47 -12.74 2.34 2.27
C ASP A 47 -12.18 3.78 2.43
N PRO A 48 -12.40 4.68 1.45
CA PRO A 48 -13.16 4.49 0.21
C PRO A 48 -12.47 3.54 -0.78
N ALA A 49 -13.28 2.86 -1.60
CA ALA A 49 -12.82 1.90 -2.60
C ALA A 49 -11.76 2.53 -3.53
N PRO A 50 -10.53 1.97 -3.59
CA PRO A 50 -9.50 2.47 -4.48
C PRO A 50 -9.81 2.09 -5.94
N ASP A 51 -9.44 2.96 -6.89
CA ASP A 51 -9.61 2.68 -8.32
C ASP A 51 -8.72 1.52 -8.81
N LEU A 52 -7.59 1.32 -8.15
CA LEU A 52 -6.61 0.30 -8.49
C LEU A 52 -5.87 -0.19 -7.23
N VAL A 53 -5.79 -1.51 -7.07
CA VAL A 53 -5.00 -2.15 -6.02
C VAL A 53 -3.80 -2.84 -6.64
N VAL A 54 -2.60 -2.52 -6.15
CA VAL A 54 -1.36 -3.19 -6.56
C VAL A 54 -0.91 -4.13 -5.45
N VAL A 55 -0.86 -5.42 -5.76
CA VAL A 55 -0.50 -6.47 -4.79
C VAL A 55 0.95 -6.88 -4.96
N GLY A 56 1.71 -6.84 -3.87
CA GLY A 56 3.10 -7.29 -3.87
C GLY A 56 3.22 -8.81 -3.97
N ASN A 57 4.28 -9.29 -4.62
CA ASN A 57 4.54 -10.72 -4.83
C ASN A 57 4.57 -11.58 -3.54
N ALA A 58 4.85 -10.97 -2.38
CA ALA A 58 4.84 -11.68 -1.10
C ALA A 58 3.43 -12.04 -0.60
N MET A 59 2.39 -11.47 -1.20
CA MET A 59 1.00 -11.81 -0.91
C MET A 59 0.60 -13.06 -1.69
N SER A 60 0.08 -14.06 -1.00
CA SER A 60 -0.45 -15.28 -1.60
C SER A 60 -1.98 -15.23 -1.63
N VAL A 61 -2.61 -15.91 -2.61
CA VAL A 61 -4.08 -15.98 -2.78
C VAL A 61 -4.84 -16.55 -1.56
N VAL A 62 -4.12 -17.14 -0.59
CA VAL A 62 -4.67 -17.64 0.68
C VAL A 62 -4.79 -16.52 1.73
N THR A 63 -4.14 -15.36 1.53
CA THR A 63 -4.43 -14.15 2.28
C THR A 63 -5.80 -13.63 1.84
N ARG A 64 -6.87 -14.13 2.47
CA ARG A 64 -8.28 -13.74 2.26
C ARG A 64 -8.50 -12.25 2.59
N VAL A 65 -8.02 -11.37 1.71
CA VAL A 65 -8.46 -9.97 1.56
C VAL A 65 -9.15 -9.79 0.19
N TRP A 66 -9.00 -10.76 -0.71
CA TRP A 66 -9.38 -10.67 -2.13
C TRP A 66 -10.73 -11.32 -2.51
N ASN A 67 -11.78 -11.13 -1.70
CA ASN A 67 -13.14 -11.39 -2.23
C ASN A 67 -14.13 -10.25 -2.03
N MET A 68 -13.68 -9.10 -1.52
CA MET A 68 -14.37 -7.80 -1.55
C MET A 68 -13.26 -6.76 -1.39
N CYS A 69 -12.70 -6.31 -2.50
CA CYS A 69 -11.27 -6.18 -2.79
C CYS A 69 -11.11 -5.62 -4.20
#